data_AF-A0A8S3Z6W8-F1
#
_entry.id   AF-A0A8S3Z6W8-F1
#
_cell.length_a   1.000
_cell.length_b   1.000
_cell.length_c   1.000
_cell.angle_alpha   90.00
_cell.angle_beta   90.00
_cell.angle_gamma   90.00
#
_symmetry.space_group_name_H-M   'P 1'
#
loop_
_entity.id
_entity.type
_entity.pdbx_description
1 polymer ?
#
loop_
_entity_poly.entity_id
_entity_poly.type
_entity_poly.pdbx_seq_one_letter_code
_entity_poly.pdbx_strand_id
1 'polypeptide(L)' 'MHLVPSFCGNGVVEKDEVCDAGIYGVINKDKCCTFDCKLRKHAFCSDKNKDCCQNCSMAAVNTQCSPSNVAECKAASYCT' A
#
# COMPACT_ATOMS: atom_id res chain seq x y z
N MET A 1 14.50 3.03 -22.77
CA MET A 1 13.13 2.88 -22.25
C MET A 1 13.11 1.55 -21.52
N HIS A 2 13.18 1.53 -20.18
CA HIS A 2 13.10 0.28 -19.43
C HIS A 2 11.65 -0.20 -19.44
N LEU A 3 11.36 -1.23 -20.22
CA LEU A 3 10.12 -1.98 -20.14
C LEU A 3 10.27 -2.94 -18.95
N VAL A 4 10.07 -2.43 -17.74
CA VAL A 4 9.86 -3.32 -16.59
C VAL A 4 8.45 -3.90 -16.79
N PRO A 5 8.32 -5.23 -16.97
CA PRO A 5 6.99 -5.83 -17.10
C PRO A 5 6.24 -5.67 -15.78
N SER A 6 4.97 -5.26 -15.85
CA SER A 6 4.11 -5.15 -14.68
C SER A 6 3.93 -6.53 -14.05
N PHE A 7 4.21 -6.68 -12.76
CA PHE A 7 4.12 -7.95 -12.05
C PHE A 7 3.30 -7.81 -10.77
N CYS A 8 2.06 -8.30 -10.84
CA CYS A 8 1.21 -8.40 -9.67
C CYS A 8 1.78 -9.41 -8.65
N GLY A 9 2.11 -8.91 -7.46
CA GLY A 9 2.65 -9.70 -6.36
C GLY A 9 4.11 -9.39 -6.01
N ASN A 10 4.73 -8.37 -6.62
CA ASN A 10 6.06 -7.88 -6.22
C ASN A 10 5.99 -6.83 -5.08
N GLY A 11 4.80 -6.36 -4.73
CA GLY A 11 4.54 -5.37 -3.68
C GLY A 11 4.67 -3.92 -4.15
N VAL A 12 4.84 -3.67 -5.45
CA VAL A 12 4.98 -2.34 -6.06
C VAL A 12 3.77 -2.07 -6.94
N VAL A 13 3.05 -0.99 -6.65
CA VAL A 13 1.90 -0.61 -7.48
C VAL A 13 2.39 -0.03 -8.81
N GLU A 14 2.10 -0.75 -9.89
CA GLU A 14 2.41 -0.34 -11.26
C GLU A 14 1.17 0.24 -11.99
N LYS A 15 1.32 0.67 -13.24
CA LYS A 15 0.32 1.52 -13.94
C LYS A 15 -1.10 0.94 -13.98
N ASP A 16 -1.23 -0.38 -14.09
CA ASP A 16 -2.52 -1.06 -14.24
C ASP A 16 -3.00 -1.71 -12.91
N GLU A 17 -2.30 -1.42 -11.81
CA GLU A 17 -2.59 -1.95 -10.49
C GLU A 17 -3.16 -0.87 -9.56
N VAL A 18 -4.08 -1.25 -8.68
CA VAL A 18 -4.64 -0.34 -7.67
C VAL A 18 -3.98 -0.58 -6.31
N CYS A 19 -3.50 -1.79 -6.08
CA CYS A 19 -2.74 -2.21 -4.91
C CYS A 19 -1.85 -3.39 -5.29
N ASP A 20 -0.78 -3.59 -4.53
CA ASP A 20 -0.01 -4.83 -4.58
C ASP A 20 0.41 -5.20 -3.15
N ALA A 21 -0.23 -6.24 -2.59
CA ALA A 21 0.08 -6.74 -1.26
C ALA A 21 1.20 -7.80 -1.25
N GLY A 22 1.93 -7.95 -2.36
CA GLY A 22 2.97 -8.94 -2.54
C GLY A 22 2.44 -10.36 -2.46
N ILE A 23 3.21 -11.24 -1.83
CA ILE A 23 2.83 -12.65 -1.65
C ILE A 23 1.48 -12.84 -0.94
N TYR A 24 1.10 -11.91 -0.04
CA TYR A 24 -0.19 -11.99 0.66
C TYR A 24 -1.38 -11.69 -0.26
N GLY A 25 -1.18 -10.83 -1.27
CA GLY A 25 -2.17 -10.58 -2.31
C GLY A 25 -2.40 -11.81 -3.18
N VAL A 26 -1.32 -12.40 -3.71
CA VAL A 26 -1.42 -13.54 -4.64
C VAL A 26 -1.98 -14.82 -4.00
N ILE A 27 -1.74 -15.06 -2.71
CA ILE A 27 -2.40 -16.15 -1.96
C ILE A 27 -3.79 -15.76 -1.43
N ASN A 28 -4.29 -14.59 -1.83
CA ASN A 28 -5.60 -14.04 -1.50
C ASN A 28 -5.88 -13.91 0.01
N LYS A 29 -4.82 -13.69 0.81
CA LYS A 29 -4.91 -13.53 2.28
C LYS A 29 -4.87 -12.07 2.73
N ASP A 30 -4.51 -11.13 1.85
CA ASP A 30 -4.62 -9.72 2.17
C ASP A 30 -6.10 -9.29 2.25
N LYS A 31 -6.42 -8.53 3.29
CA LYS A 31 -7.79 -8.08 3.59
C LYS A 31 -8.23 -6.89 2.74
N CYS A 32 -7.30 -6.19 2.08
CA CYS A 32 -7.59 -5.00 1.27
C CYS A 32 -7.38 -5.26 -0.23
N CYS A 33 -6.38 -6.08 -0.58
CA CYS A 33 -5.95 -6.35 -1.95
C CYS A 33 -6.30 -7.78 -2.38
N THR A 34 -6.73 -7.93 -3.63
CA THR A 34 -7.00 -9.24 -4.25
C THR A 34 -5.76 -9.82 -4.93
N PHE A 35 -5.81 -11.09 -5.34
CA PHE A 35 -4.75 -11.73 -6.13
C PHE A 35 -4.52 -11.10 -7.52
N ASP A 36 -5.47 -10.32 -8.02
CA ASP A 36 -5.41 -9.58 -9.30
C ASP A 36 -4.97 -8.10 -9.12
N CYS A 37 -4.31 -7.75 -8.00
CA CYS A 37 -3.81 -6.39 -7.72
C CYS A 37 -4.87 -5.28 -7.79
N LYS A 38 -6.09 -5.63 -7.39
CA LYS A 38 -7.24 -4.74 -7.24
C LYS A 38 -7.65 -4.65 -5.78
N LEU A 39 -8.22 -3.51 -5.40
CA LEU A 39 -8.84 -3.40 -4.09
C LEU A 39 -10.08 -4.29 -4.01
N ARG A 40 -10.31 -4.88 -2.84
CA ARG A 40 -11.57 -5.55 -2.51
C ARG A 40 -12.69 -4.52 -2.44
N LYS A 41 -13.93 -4.96 -2.65
CA LYS A 41 -15.11 -4.08 -2.71
C LYS A 41 -15.30 -3.15 -1.50
N HIS A 42 -14.85 -3.56 -0.31
CA HIS A 42 -14.98 -2.76 0.92
C HIS A 42 -13.73 -1.92 1.22
N ALA A 43 -12.65 -2.09 0.46
CA ALA A 43 -11.37 -1.44 0.70
C ALA A 43 -11.29 -0.12 -0.07
N PHE A 44 -10.95 0.95 0.64
CA PHE A 44 -10.68 2.26 0.04
C PHE A 44 -9.19 2.41 -0.30
N CYS A 45 -8.32 1.72 0.43
CA CYS A 45 -6.87 1.72 0.24
C CYS A 45 -6.27 0.36 0.64
N SER A 46 -4.97 0.18 0.42
CA SER A 46 -4.20 -0.98 0.84
C SER A 46 -3.20 -0.61 1.94
N ASP A 47 -3.27 -1.30 3.07
CA ASP A 47 -2.33 -1.18 4.20
C ASP A 47 -0.87 -1.44 3.77
N LYS A 48 -0.64 -2.06 2.61
CA LYS A 48 0.69 -2.37 2.07
C LYS A 48 1.28 -1.28 1.19
N ASN A 49 0.45 -0.39 0.64
CA ASN A 49 0.88 0.54 -0.40
C ASN A 49 0.67 2.01 -0.06
N LYS A 50 -0.03 2.31 1.05
CA LYS A 50 -0.30 3.67 1.51
C LYS A 50 -0.06 3.74 3.02
N ASP A 51 0.89 4.55 3.45
CA ASP A 51 1.26 4.69 4.87
C ASP A 51 0.09 5.17 5.75
N CYS A 52 -0.84 5.93 5.15
CA CYS A 52 -2.06 6.41 5.80
C CYS A 52 -3.25 5.46 5.67
N CYS A 53 -3.05 4.23 5.18
CA CYS A 53 -4.11 3.23 5.15
C CYS A 53 -4.06 2.38 6.42
N GLN A 54 -5.19 2.32 7.11
CA GLN A 54 -5.36 1.49 8.30
C GLN A 54 -6.63 0.67 8.15
N ASN A 55 -6.47 -0.64 8.12
CA ASN A 55 -7.58 -1.56 7.98
C ASN A 55 -8.45 -1.27 6.74
N CYS A 56 -7.77 -1.06 5.60
CA CYS A 56 -8.38 -0.80 4.30
C CYS A 56 -9.16 0.53 4.20
N SER A 57 -9.01 1.41 5.19
CA SER A 57 -9.63 2.75 5.22
C SER A 57 -8.55 3.82 5.41
N MET A 58 -8.80 5.03 4.91
CA MET A 58 -7.89 6.15 5.22
C MET A 58 -7.93 6.43 6.71
N ALA A 59 -6.75 6.54 7.31
CA ALA A 59 -6.60 6.97 8.69
C ALA A 59 -7.09 8.42 8.86
N ALA A 60 -7.43 8.78 10.09
CA ALA A 60 -7.84 10.14 10.42
C ALA A 60 -6.70 11.14 10.20
N VAL A 61 -7.06 12.40 9.95
CA VAL A 61 -6.12 13.51 9.87
C VAL A 61 -5.28 13.58 11.15
N ASN A 62 -4.00 13.89 11.03
CA ASN A 62 -3.01 13.89 12.12
C ASN A 62 -2.70 12.51 12.72
N THR A 63 -3.12 11.41 12.10
CA THR A 63 -2.60 10.08 12.46
C THR A 63 -1.14 9.98 12.01
N GLN A 64 -0.23 9.59 12.90
CA GLN A 64 1.17 9.38 12.54
C GLN A 64 1.30 8.16 11.61
N CYS A 65 1.83 8.35 10.41
CA CYS A 65 1.99 7.30 9.41
C CYS A 65 3.44 6.85 9.23
N SER A 66 4.40 7.70 9.57
CA SER A 66 5.82 7.38 9.54
C SER A 66 6.52 7.98 10.76
N PRO A 67 7.26 7.18 11.56
CA PRO A 67 8.03 7.71 12.68
C PRO A 67 9.24 8.52 12.21
N SER A 68 9.72 9.42 13.06
CA SER A 68 10.98 10.12 12.81
C SER A 68 12.15 9.13 12.81
N ASN A 69 13.07 9.27 11.86
CA ASN A 69 14.32 8.52 11.80
C ASN A 69 15.50 9.47 11.56
N VAL A 70 16.32 9.69 12.60
CA VAL A 70 17.47 10.61 12.55
C VAL A 70 18.57 10.10 11.61
N ALA A 71 18.80 8.79 11.53
CA ALA A 71 19.83 8.22 10.65
C ALA A 71 19.54 8.44 9.16
N GLU A 72 18.25 8.56 8.82
CA GLU A 72 17.79 8.84 7.46
C GLU A 72 17.40 10.32 7.26
N CYS A 73 17.63 11.19 8.25
CA CYS A 73 17.20 12.59 8.24
C CYS A 73 15.69 12.78 7.97
N LYS A 74 14.84 11.91 8.51
CA LYS A 74 13.38 11.92 8.34
C LYS A 74 12.67 12.39 9.62
N ALA A 75 11.83 13.41 9.51
CA ALA A 75 10.89 13.79 10.57
C ALA A 75 9.65 12.88 10.57
N ALA A 76 8.90 12.86 11.67
CA ALA A 76 7.63 12.15 11.72
C ALA A 76 6.64 12.74 10.70
N SER A 77 5.88 11.88 10.02
CA SER A 77 4.88 12.28 9.03
C SER A 77 3.48 11.87 9.49
N TYR A 78 2.49 12.67 9.09
CA TYR A 78 1.10 12.56 9.52
C TYR A 78 0.14 12.63 8.34
N CYS A 79 -1.00 11.95 8.45
CA CYS A 79 -2.04 11.93 7.43
C CYS A 79 -2.78 13.27 7.32
N THR A 80 -3.21 13.62 6.10
CA THR A 80 -3.92 14.86 5.75
C THR A 80 -5.22 14.57 5.02
#